data_AF-A0A6C0H4Z4-F1
#
_entry.id   AF-A0A6C0H4Z4-F1
#
_cell.length_a   1.000
_cell.length_b   1.000
_cell.length_c   1.000
_cell.angle_alpha   90.00
_cell.angle_beta   90.00
_cell.angle_gamma   90.00
#
_symmetry.space_group_name_H-M   'P 1'
#
loop_
_entity.id
_entity.type
_entity.pdbx_description
1 polymer ?
#
loop_
_entity_poly.entity_id
_entity_poly.type
_entity_poly.pdbx_seq_one_letter_code
_entity_poly.pdbx_strand_id
1 'polypeptide(L)'
;MTLIYLFMNIKKYKYVICVFPKKMISFIFFSLLNMFHYISQIEEKYGIDFSEYDQYHNDILNIFNLNKLKLNEYDLNNSNILYIIGLYYYRRNINYNKAKYYFSLAINRGNNDSTDYIISIYTQMNDYNNAEKYSLKYFIVDDPYKNMCLGLLYFEMQKYNNAEKYLLYAIQYYNGDNTYPEIYEKLAIIYELNSDFINAIKYYSLYFNKNKIETSHKLSKLYCKLNKFEEANKYYQIIIEHGQKNFSLYLELAMFYQNYNIYCADYYYLLAIKHCPNDYSIGNIYFDLATVYFKTQSYYESEKYFKLACAHNIPSVFEYLGIICLKLNDYLKAEEYFLIQINNNPTDTSYHNLGLAYLGQQNKELAKKYFLMSIELHKLNSFIELKSIFNNDLKLYIYFDNIKNKNLFINENISLLMKNKKVLIYKNKLSYSIEKNNTDYCPICFDTKISIMLNCGHTICFECFPNLDDKCYYCREHFI
;
A
#
# COMPACT_ATOMS: atom_id res chain seq x y z
N MET A 1 82.72 8.86 20.03
CA MET A 1 81.94 8.43 21.22
C MET A 1 80.50 8.88 21.03
N THR A 2 79.57 8.06 21.52
CA THR A 2 78.12 8.26 21.70
C THR A 2 77.22 8.36 20.46
N LEU A 3 76.60 7.20 20.18
CA LEU A 3 75.34 7.02 19.47
C LEU A 3 74.22 7.87 20.10
N ILE A 4 73.36 8.45 19.26
CA ILE A 4 71.95 8.73 19.62
C ILE A 4 71.08 8.10 18.53
N TYR A 5 70.44 6.99 18.88
CA TYR A 5 69.35 6.36 18.14
C TYR A 5 68.07 7.17 18.39
N LEU A 6 67.37 7.61 17.35
CA LEU A 6 65.94 7.88 17.43
C LEU A 6 65.21 6.84 16.58
N PHE A 7 64.46 5.98 17.27
CA PHE A 7 63.63 4.92 16.70
C PHE A 7 62.39 5.53 16.02
N MET A 8 62.21 5.25 14.72
CA MET A 8 60.88 5.28 14.08
C MET A 8 60.58 3.87 13.58
N ASN A 9 59.53 3.30 14.15
CA ASN A 9 59.09 1.92 14.01
C ASN A 9 58.48 1.70 12.61
N ILE A 10 59.20 1.06 11.69
CA ILE A 10 58.63 0.50 10.45
C ILE A 10 58.93 -1.00 10.43
N LYS A 11 58.03 -1.79 11.05
CA LYS A 11 57.98 -3.25 10.89
C LYS A 11 57.40 -3.59 9.51
N LYS A 12 58.28 -3.74 8.52
CA LYS A 12 58.26 -4.74 7.44
C LYS A 12 59.20 -4.25 6.34
N TYR A 13 60.32 -4.94 6.21
CA TYR A 13 61.20 -5.15 5.04
C TYR A 13 62.66 -5.20 5.51
N LYS A 14 63.17 -6.43 5.65
CA LYS A 14 64.58 -6.75 5.83
C LYS A 14 65.31 -6.43 4.52
N TYR A 15 66.08 -5.36 4.46
CA TYR A 15 67.27 -5.29 3.62
C TYR A 15 68.33 -4.46 4.36
N VAL A 16 69.44 -5.12 4.73
CA VAL A 16 70.67 -4.47 5.17
C VAL A 16 71.34 -3.94 3.91
N ILE A 17 71.45 -2.62 3.78
CA ILE A 17 72.35 -1.99 2.81
C ILE A 17 73.36 -1.18 3.61
N CYS A 18 74.57 -1.69 3.70
CA CYS A 18 75.73 -0.90 4.12
C CYS A 18 76.19 0.00 2.96
N VAL A 19 76.71 1.18 3.36
CA VAL A 19 77.73 2.04 2.72
C VAL A 19 77.29 3.32 1.96
N PHE A 20 77.89 4.44 2.44
CA PHE A 20 78.13 5.81 1.92
C PHE A 20 77.15 6.97 2.25
N PRO A 21 77.50 7.88 3.19
CA PRO A 21 76.67 9.04 3.59
C PRO A 21 76.60 10.19 2.58
N LYS A 22 77.55 10.31 1.65
CA LYS A 22 77.56 11.46 0.69
C LYS A 22 76.49 11.37 -0.39
N LYS A 23 76.01 10.18 -0.75
CA LYS A 23 74.93 10.03 -1.76
C LYS A 23 73.54 10.30 -1.18
N MET A 24 73.30 10.00 0.09
CA MET A 24 71.98 10.14 0.72
C MET A 24 71.59 11.61 1.00
N ILE A 25 72.54 12.48 1.33
CA ILE A 25 72.27 13.92 1.46
C ILE A 25 71.93 14.51 0.10
N SER A 26 72.61 14.10 -0.99
CA SER A 26 72.21 14.53 -2.34
C SER A 26 70.84 13.99 -2.73
N PHE A 27 70.45 12.78 -2.30
CA PHE A 27 69.18 12.15 -2.61
C PHE A 27 68.00 12.77 -1.85
N ILE A 28 68.21 13.16 -0.59
CA ILE A 28 67.23 13.86 0.23
C ILE A 28 67.08 15.32 -0.21
N PHE A 29 68.19 16.01 -0.53
CA PHE A 29 68.13 17.34 -1.16
C PHE A 29 67.46 17.29 -2.54
N PHE A 30 67.75 16.28 -3.37
CA PHE A 30 67.07 16.09 -4.67
C PHE A 30 65.57 15.77 -4.55
N SER A 31 65.14 15.19 -3.41
CA SER A 31 63.73 14.88 -3.17
C SER A 31 62.90 16.07 -2.70
N LEU A 32 63.52 17.06 -2.06
CA LEU A 32 62.87 18.30 -1.62
C LEU A 32 62.84 19.39 -2.70
N LEU A 33 63.76 19.36 -3.67
CA LEU A 33 63.79 20.27 -4.83
C LEU A 33 62.68 20.02 -5.87
N ASN A 34 61.90 18.96 -5.68
CA ASN A 34 60.99 18.39 -6.67
C ASN A 34 59.57 18.25 -6.13
N MET A 35 59.09 19.23 -5.36
CA MET A 35 57.67 19.37 -4.98
C MET A 35 57.16 20.76 -5.34
N PHE A 36 55.89 20.85 -5.75
CA PHE A 36 55.22 22.14 -5.85
C PHE A 36 54.97 22.66 -4.43
N HIS A 37 55.39 23.88 -4.15
CA HIS A 37 55.21 24.51 -2.83
C HIS A 37 54.07 25.54 -2.84
N TYR A 38 53.81 26.11 -4.01
CA TYR A 38 52.75 27.09 -4.21
C TYR A 38 51.93 26.70 -5.42
N ILE A 39 50.64 26.99 -5.37
CA ILE A 39 49.74 26.71 -6.49
C ILE A 39 50.07 27.53 -7.72
N SER A 40 50.56 28.76 -7.54
CA SER A 40 51.06 29.59 -8.64
C SER A 40 52.11 28.89 -9.50
N GLN A 41 52.91 28.00 -8.92
CA GLN A 41 53.89 27.20 -9.66
C GLN A 41 53.23 26.13 -10.55
N ILE A 42 52.07 25.62 -10.14
CA ILE A 42 51.24 24.70 -10.93
C ILE A 42 50.49 25.50 -11.99
N GLU A 43 49.92 26.64 -11.62
CA GLU A 43 49.19 27.55 -12.51
C GLU A 43 50.04 28.02 -13.68
N GLU A 44 51.21 28.56 -13.37
CA GLU A 44 52.17 29.08 -14.35
C GLU A 44 52.72 27.96 -15.24
N LYS A 45 53.05 26.81 -14.66
CA LYS A 45 53.63 25.68 -15.41
C LYS A 45 52.63 25.03 -16.37
N TYR A 46 51.34 24.96 -16.01
CA TYR A 46 50.33 24.25 -16.79
C TYR A 46 49.31 25.17 -17.46
N GLY A 47 49.41 26.50 -17.28
CA GLY A 47 48.47 27.48 -17.83
C GLY A 47 47.06 27.29 -17.29
N ILE A 48 46.93 26.90 -16.02
CA ILE A 48 45.67 26.69 -15.31
C ILE A 48 45.52 27.81 -14.29
N ASP A 49 44.32 28.31 -14.08
CA ASP A 49 44.07 29.36 -13.08
C ASP A 49 43.21 28.78 -11.95
N PHE A 50 43.75 28.77 -10.73
CA PHE A 50 43.09 28.38 -9.48
C PHE A 50 42.83 29.59 -8.57
N SER A 51 43.07 30.83 -9.03
CA SER A 51 43.05 32.08 -8.23
C SER A 51 41.73 32.40 -7.55
N GLU A 52 40.60 31.86 -8.02
CA GLU A 52 39.28 32.06 -7.40
C GLU A 52 39.06 31.20 -6.12
N TYR A 53 40.01 30.34 -5.71
CA TYR A 53 39.74 29.27 -4.73
C TYR A 53 40.88 28.95 -3.72
N ASP A 54 41.39 29.99 -3.04
CA ASP A 54 42.47 29.93 -2.03
C ASP A 54 42.34 28.82 -0.97
N GLN A 55 41.12 28.50 -0.53
CA GLN A 55 40.87 27.57 0.58
C GLN A 55 41.24 26.11 0.28
N TYR A 56 41.45 25.74 -0.99
CA TYR A 56 41.77 24.36 -1.40
C TYR A 56 43.21 24.18 -1.87
N HIS A 57 44.05 25.19 -1.64
CA HIS A 57 45.38 25.23 -2.21
C HIS A 57 46.27 24.06 -1.77
N ASN A 58 46.12 23.64 -0.50
CA ASN A 58 46.89 22.55 0.07
C ASN A 58 46.51 21.17 -0.48
N ASP A 59 45.24 20.94 -0.86
CA ASP A 59 44.81 19.63 -1.39
C ASP A 59 45.35 19.41 -2.80
N ILE A 60 45.31 20.44 -3.64
CA ILE A 60 45.87 20.41 -4.99
C ILE A 60 47.39 20.24 -4.90
N LEU A 61 48.07 20.99 -4.03
CA LEU A 61 49.51 20.81 -3.77
C LEU A 61 49.83 19.39 -3.32
N ASN A 62 49.08 18.86 -2.37
CA ASN A 62 49.26 17.50 -1.89
C ASN A 62 49.06 16.48 -3.01
N ILE A 63 48.04 16.62 -3.86
CA ILE A 63 47.78 15.69 -4.98
C ILE A 63 48.94 15.68 -5.99
N PHE A 64 49.46 16.86 -6.35
CA PHE A 64 50.62 16.96 -7.24
C PHE A 64 51.93 16.47 -6.59
N ASN A 65 51.99 16.41 -5.26
CA ASN A 65 53.16 15.95 -4.49
C ASN A 65 53.06 14.52 -3.92
N LEU A 66 51.86 13.90 -3.90
CA LEU A 66 51.59 12.59 -3.26
C LEU A 66 52.05 11.40 -4.10
N ASN A 67 52.19 11.57 -5.42
CA ASN A 67 52.77 10.55 -6.28
C ASN A 67 54.29 10.73 -6.31
N LYS A 68 55.06 9.67 -6.01
CA LYS A 68 56.53 9.61 -6.17
C LYS A 68 56.96 9.74 -7.65
N LEU A 69 56.58 10.81 -8.33
CA LEU A 69 56.91 11.12 -9.71
C LEU A 69 57.89 12.30 -9.67
N LYS A 70 59.12 12.05 -10.12
CA LYS A 70 60.22 13.02 -10.13
C LYS A 70 59.81 14.22 -11.00
N LEU A 71 60.00 15.44 -10.50
CA LEU A 71 59.50 16.70 -11.09
C LEU A 71 60.13 17.09 -12.46
N ASN A 72 60.95 16.23 -13.07
CA ASN A 72 61.55 16.49 -14.39
C ASN A 72 60.84 15.81 -15.57
N GLU A 73 59.72 15.10 -15.37
CA GLU A 73 58.93 14.52 -16.48
C GLU A 73 57.41 14.57 -16.21
N TYR A 74 56.87 15.78 -15.99
CA TYR A 74 55.42 15.99 -16.09
C TYR A 74 55.09 16.54 -17.47
N ASP A 75 55.01 15.63 -18.44
CA ASP A 75 54.55 15.93 -19.79
C ASP A 75 53.01 16.08 -19.78
N LEU A 76 52.46 17.14 -20.38
CA LEU A 76 51.02 17.24 -20.65
C LEU A 76 50.54 16.14 -21.63
N ASN A 77 51.46 15.32 -22.17
CA ASN A 77 51.15 14.06 -22.82
C ASN A 77 50.88 12.89 -21.86
N ASN A 78 51.12 13.04 -20.55
CA ASN A 78 50.81 12.00 -19.57
C ASN A 78 49.30 11.95 -19.30
N SER A 79 48.70 10.84 -19.72
CA SER A 79 47.27 10.59 -19.65
C SER A 79 46.70 10.59 -18.23
N ASN A 80 47.50 10.24 -17.22
CA ASN A 80 47.08 10.22 -15.82
C ASN A 80 46.95 11.62 -15.20
N ILE A 81 47.79 12.57 -15.62
CA ILE A 81 47.71 13.97 -15.13
C ILE A 81 46.43 14.62 -15.67
N LEU A 82 46.13 14.41 -16.95
CA LEU A 82 44.92 14.91 -17.59
C LEU A 82 43.65 14.36 -16.94
N TYR A 83 43.66 13.07 -16.60
CA TYR A 83 42.59 12.44 -15.84
C TYR A 83 42.35 13.13 -14.48
N ILE A 84 43.41 13.42 -13.73
CA ILE A 84 43.32 14.11 -12.43
C ILE A 84 42.77 15.54 -12.59
N ILE A 85 43.19 16.27 -13.61
CA ILE A 85 42.66 17.61 -13.93
C ILE A 85 41.16 17.51 -14.28
N GLY A 86 40.76 16.51 -15.07
CA GLY A 86 39.35 16.23 -15.36
C GLY A 86 38.53 15.96 -14.10
N LEU A 87 39.05 15.15 -13.17
CA LEU A 87 38.41 14.85 -11.89
C LEU A 87 38.18 16.11 -11.03
N TYR A 88 39.16 17.02 -11.01
CA TYR A 88 39.04 18.29 -10.31
C TYR A 88 37.87 19.11 -10.86
N TYR A 89 37.81 19.29 -12.19
CA TYR A 89 36.71 20.03 -12.82
C TYR A 89 35.35 19.35 -12.64
N TYR A 90 35.32 18.02 -12.62
CA TYR A 90 34.09 17.24 -12.44
C TYR A 90 33.54 17.30 -11.01
N ARG A 91 34.38 17.06 -9.99
CA ARG A 91 33.91 16.92 -8.60
C ARG A 91 33.92 18.21 -7.79
N ARG A 92 34.76 19.19 -8.13
CA ARG A 92 35.00 20.37 -7.28
C ARG A 92 34.57 21.68 -7.93
N ASN A 93 34.88 21.87 -9.21
CA ASN A 93 34.48 23.09 -9.95
C ASN A 93 33.08 22.94 -10.60
N ILE A 94 32.60 21.70 -10.80
CA ILE A 94 31.33 21.38 -11.50
C ILE A 94 31.33 22.00 -12.92
N ASN A 95 32.51 22.15 -13.54
CA ASN A 95 32.63 22.63 -14.91
C ASN A 95 32.71 21.45 -15.87
N TYR A 96 31.55 20.94 -16.27
CA TYR A 96 31.44 19.75 -17.11
C TYR A 96 32.09 19.88 -18.49
N ASN A 97 32.14 21.09 -19.06
CA ASN A 97 32.78 21.30 -20.36
C ASN A 97 34.31 21.18 -20.26
N LYS A 98 34.93 21.80 -19.24
CA LYS A 98 36.36 21.64 -18.98
C LYS A 98 36.69 20.21 -18.57
N ALA A 99 35.88 19.57 -17.71
CA ALA A 99 36.06 18.18 -17.32
C ALA A 99 36.06 17.23 -18.53
N LYS A 100 35.05 17.33 -19.41
CA LYS A 100 34.98 16.54 -20.66
C LYS A 100 36.20 16.76 -21.55
N TYR A 101 36.68 18.00 -21.67
CA TYR A 101 37.86 18.31 -22.47
C TYR A 101 39.10 17.56 -21.96
N TYR A 102 39.40 17.66 -20.65
CA TYR A 102 40.57 17.00 -20.07
C TYR A 102 40.44 15.47 -20.06
N PHE A 103 39.25 14.92 -19.78
CA PHE A 103 39.01 13.49 -19.90
C PHE A 103 39.16 12.99 -21.34
N SER A 104 38.69 13.75 -22.35
CA SER A 104 38.85 13.35 -23.75
C SER A 104 40.32 13.32 -24.17
N LEU A 105 41.12 14.29 -23.70
CA LEU A 105 42.57 14.29 -23.91
C LEU A 105 43.25 13.10 -23.22
N ALA A 106 42.82 12.75 -22.00
CA ALA A 106 43.35 11.59 -21.28
C ALA A 106 43.08 10.28 -22.04
N ILE A 107 41.87 10.10 -22.59
CA ILE A 107 41.49 8.93 -23.39
C ILE A 107 42.32 8.85 -24.68
N ASN A 108 42.49 9.97 -25.39
CA ASN A 108 43.31 10.02 -26.61
C ASN A 108 44.78 9.63 -26.34
N ARG A 109 45.23 9.75 -25.09
CA ARG A 109 46.57 9.38 -24.62
C ARG A 109 46.61 8.02 -23.90
N GLY A 110 45.54 7.23 -24.01
CA GLY A 110 45.49 5.84 -23.54
C GLY A 110 45.00 5.64 -22.10
N ASN A 111 44.56 6.69 -21.38
CA ASN A 111 43.88 6.50 -20.09
C ASN A 111 42.38 6.32 -20.32
N ASN A 112 41.96 5.06 -20.38
CA ASN A 112 40.57 4.69 -20.61
C ASN A 112 39.67 4.86 -19.36
N ASP A 113 40.24 5.02 -18.16
CA ASP A 113 39.49 5.25 -16.91
C ASP A 113 38.70 6.56 -16.96
N SER A 114 39.17 7.51 -17.77
CA SER A 114 38.50 8.79 -18.04
C SER A 114 37.15 8.64 -18.73
N THR A 115 36.89 7.50 -19.39
CA THR A 115 35.66 7.27 -20.18
C THR A 115 34.42 7.24 -19.30
N ASP A 116 34.52 6.67 -18.10
CA ASP A 116 33.38 6.52 -17.19
C ASP A 116 32.87 7.88 -16.70
N TYR A 117 33.79 8.84 -16.52
CA TYR A 117 33.44 10.21 -16.16
C TYR A 117 32.81 10.98 -17.33
N ILE A 118 33.22 10.72 -18.57
CA ILE A 118 32.54 11.32 -19.73
C ILE A 118 31.09 10.80 -19.83
N ILE A 119 30.89 9.49 -19.65
CA ILE A 119 29.57 8.88 -19.64
C ILE A 119 28.73 9.50 -18.52
N SER A 120 29.26 9.57 -17.29
CA SER A 120 28.54 10.13 -16.15
C SER A 120 28.17 11.60 -16.35
N ILE A 121 29.04 12.41 -16.96
CA ILE A 121 28.75 13.81 -17.28
C ILE A 121 27.61 13.90 -18.30
N TYR A 122 27.64 13.12 -19.39
CA TYR A 122 26.56 13.13 -20.37
C TYR A 122 25.23 12.67 -19.74
N THR A 123 25.25 11.64 -18.89
CA THR A 123 24.06 11.20 -18.14
C THR A 123 23.52 12.29 -17.22
N GLN A 124 24.38 12.99 -16.47
CA GLN A 124 23.97 14.11 -15.60
C GLN A 124 23.40 15.30 -16.38
N MET A 125 23.86 15.51 -17.61
CA MET A 125 23.32 16.51 -18.53
C MET A 125 22.05 16.05 -19.27
N ASN A 126 21.55 14.84 -18.98
CA ASN A 126 20.46 14.16 -19.72
C ASN A 126 20.72 13.99 -21.22
N ASP A 127 21.99 14.03 -21.65
CA ASP A 127 22.39 13.77 -23.03
C ASP A 127 22.68 12.28 -23.22
N TYR A 128 21.60 11.49 -23.14
CA TYR A 128 21.68 10.04 -23.15
C TYR A 128 22.21 9.48 -24.47
N ASN A 129 22.01 10.17 -25.59
CA ASN A 129 22.51 9.74 -26.90
C ASN A 129 24.04 9.73 -26.93
N ASN A 130 24.68 10.78 -26.41
CA ASN A 130 26.13 10.80 -26.29
C ASN A 130 26.63 9.84 -25.21
N ALA A 131 25.93 9.72 -24.08
CA ALA A 131 26.28 8.72 -23.06
C ALA A 131 26.27 7.28 -23.64
N GLU A 132 25.23 6.91 -24.38
CA GLU A 132 25.07 5.59 -25.02
C GLU A 132 26.16 5.36 -26.06
N LYS A 133 26.42 6.35 -26.92
CA LYS A 133 27.48 6.30 -27.93
C LYS A 133 28.87 6.07 -27.31
N TYR A 134 29.23 6.82 -26.27
CA TYR A 134 30.51 6.66 -25.60
C TYR A 134 30.59 5.31 -24.85
N SER A 135 29.51 4.88 -24.20
CA SER A 135 29.46 3.58 -23.51
C SER A 135 29.68 2.41 -24.48
N LEU A 136 29.02 2.42 -25.64
CA LEU A 136 29.16 1.38 -26.65
C LEU A 136 30.55 1.39 -27.33
N LYS A 137 31.16 2.57 -27.50
CA LYS A 137 32.49 2.71 -28.14
C LYS A 137 33.59 2.00 -27.33
N TYR A 138 33.49 2.01 -26.01
CA TYR A 138 34.49 1.43 -25.09
C TYR A 138 33.94 0.21 -24.34
N PHE A 139 32.93 -0.46 -24.91
CA PHE A 139 32.28 -1.62 -24.31
C PHE A 139 33.16 -2.87 -24.42
N ILE A 140 33.23 -3.62 -23.32
CA ILE A 140 33.92 -4.89 -23.23
C ILE A 140 32.92 -5.90 -22.66
N VAL A 141 32.63 -6.95 -23.44
CA VAL A 141 31.50 -7.88 -23.16
C VAL A 141 31.67 -8.62 -21.84
N ASP A 142 32.90 -9.05 -21.53
CA ASP A 142 33.26 -9.83 -20.36
C ASP A 142 33.71 -8.98 -19.16
N ASP A 143 33.57 -7.65 -19.25
CA ASP A 143 33.85 -6.72 -18.15
C ASP A 143 32.57 -6.44 -17.34
N PRO A 144 32.47 -6.92 -16.09
CA PRO A 144 31.30 -6.71 -15.24
C PRO A 144 30.98 -5.24 -14.98
N TYR A 145 32.02 -4.41 -14.84
CA TYR A 145 31.87 -2.99 -14.52
C TYR A 145 31.28 -2.24 -15.72
N LYS A 146 31.76 -2.52 -16.95
CA LYS A 146 31.21 -1.90 -18.16
C LYS A 146 29.77 -2.33 -18.43
N ASN A 147 29.45 -3.61 -18.23
CA ASN A 147 28.07 -4.09 -18.29
C ASN A 147 27.16 -3.39 -17.26
N MET A 148 27.64 -3.21 -16.02
CA MET A 148 26.90 -2.49 -14.99
C MET A 148 26.64 -1.03 -15.42
N CYS A 149 27.66 -0.29 -15.82
CA CYS A 149 27.52 1.11 -16.23
C CYS A 149 26.50 1.28 -17.37
N LEU A 150 26.55 0.40 -18.37
CA LEU A 150 25.60 0.43 -19.49
C LEU A 150 24.18 0.04 -19.05
N GLY A 151 24.05 -0.94 -18.16
CA GLY A 151 22.77 -1.32 -17.56
C GLY A 151 22.13 -0.19 -16.76
N LEU A 152 22.91 0.51 -15.93
CA LEU A 152 22.47 1.68 -15.17
C LEU A 152 22.06 2.84 -16.09
N LEU A 153 22.83 3.11 -17.15
CA LEU A 153 22.47 4.12 -18.14
C LEU A 153 21.11 3.81 -18.79
N TYR A 154 20.90 2.57 -19.23
CA TYR A 154 19.60 2.18 -19.81
C TYR A 154 18.46 2.25 -18.80
N PHE A 155 18.72 2.02 -17.52
CA PHE A 155 17.73 2.20 -16.46
C PHE A 155 17.30 3.66 -16.35
N GLU A 156 18.26 4.60 -16.32
CA GLU A 156 17.97 6.05 -16.31
C GLU A 156 17.20 6.49 -17.56
N MET A 157 17.49 5.87 -18.71
CA MET A 157 16.75 6.09 -19.96
C MET A 157 15.37 5.41 -19.98
N GLN A 158 14.97 4.68 -18.93
CA GLN A 158 13.74 3.88 -18.85
C GLN A 158 13.64 2.77 -19.92
N LYS A 159 14.77 2.36 -20.51
CA LYS A 159 14.88 1.23 -21.45
C LYS A 159 15.07 -0.08 -20.68
N TYR A 160 14.07 -0.49 -19.89
CA TYR A 160 14.21 -1.54 -18.87
C TYR A 160 14.66 -2.91 -19.39
N ASN A 161 14.25 -3.34 -20.59
CA ASN A 161 14.69 -4.62 -21.16
C ASN A 161 16.21 -4.63 -21.45
N ASN A 162 16.76 -3.52 -21.92
CA ASN A 162 18.20 -3.38 -22.13
C ASN A 162 18.92 -3.27 -20.79
N ALA A 163 18.36 -2.49 -19.85
CA ALA A 163 18.91 -2.38 -18.50
C ALA A 163 19.03 -3.76 -17.84
N GLU A 164 17.97 -4.55 -17.84
CA GLU A 164 17.95 -5.93 -17.32
C GLU A 164 19.04 -6.78 -17.98
N LYS A 165 19.08 -6.80 -19.32
CA LYS A 165 20.06 -7.60 -20.07
C LYS A 165 21.50 -7.31 -19.64
N TYR A 166 21.90 -6.04 -19.60
CA TYR A 166 23.28 -5.66 -19.28
C TYR A 166 23.58 -5.82 -17.78
N LEU A 167 22.61 -5.58 -16.89
CA LEU A 167 22.78 -5.85 -15.45
C LEU A 167 22.93 -7.36 -15.17
N LEU A 168 22.22 -8.23 -15.90
CA LEU A 168 22.40 -9.68 -15.79
C LEU A 168 23.75 -10.15 -16.34
N TYR A 169 24.23 -9.57 -17.45
CA TYR A 169 25.61 -9.82 -17.92
C TYR A 169 26.65 -9.37 -16.90
N ALA A 170 26.45 -8.23 -16.24
CA ALA A 170 27.33 -7.79 -15.17
C ALA A 170 27.43 -8.84 -14.06
N ILE A 171 26.31 -9.45 -13.65
CA ILE A 171 26.30 -10.55 -12.66
C ILE A 171 26.98 -11.81 -13.22
N GLN A 172 26.75 -12.16 -14.49
CA GLN A 172 27.28 -13.38 -15.09
C GLN A 172 28.80 -13.42 -15.13
N TYR A 173 29.44 -12.29 -15.46
CA TYR A 173 30.90 -12.19 -15.58
C TYR A 173 31.58 -11.81 -14.25
N TYR A 174 30.80 -11.67 -13.18
CA TYR A 174 31.29 -11.25 -11.88
C TYR A 174 31.99 -12.38 -11.11
N ASN A 175 33.24 -12.15 -10.66
CA ASN A 175 34.11 -13.17 -10.03
C ASN A 175 34.29 -13.02 -8.49
N GLY A 176 33.47 -12.21 -7.79
CA GLY A 176 33.38 -12.23 -6.32
C GLY A 176 33.59 -10.90 -5.59
N ASP A 177 33.00 -10.83 -4.38
CA ASP A 177 32.94 -9.74 -3.37
C ASP A 177 31.87 -8.64 -3.49
N ASN A 178 30.58 -8.96 -3.67
CA ASN A 178 29.38 -8.09 -3.53
C ASN A 178 29.57 -6.56 -3.80
N THR A 179 30.39 -6.21 -4.79
CA THR A 179 31.02 -4.87 -4.88
C THR A 179 30.06 -3.86 -5.49
N TYR A 180 29.11 -4.35 -6.28
CA TYR A 180 28.13 -3.59 -7.05
C TYR A 180 26.70 -3.91 -6.60
N PRO A 181 26.34 -3.62 -5.34
CA PRO A 181 25.00 -3.90 -4.84
C PRO A 181 23.89 -3.16 -5.60
N GLU A 182 24.22 -2.03 -6.24
CA GLU A 182 23.30 -1.23 -7.06
C GLU A 182 22.68 -2.07 -8.18
N ILE A 183 23.39 -3.07 -8.69
CA ILE A 183 22.87 -3.99 -9.71
C ILE A 183 21.62 -4.70 -9.19
N TYR A 184 21.67 -5.23 -7.97
CA TYR A 184 20.56 -5.98 -7.38
C TYR A 184 19.37 -5.08 -7.08
N GLU A 185 19.61 -3.87 -6.56
CA GLU A 185 18.54 -2.90 -6.35
C GLU A 185 17.81 -2.56 -7.66
N LYS A 186 18.56 -2.27 -8.73
CA LYS A 186 17.98 -1.85 -10.02
C LYS A 186 17.25 -3.01 -10.71
N LEU A 187 17.80 -4.22 -10.66
CA LEU A 187 17.07 -5.41 -11.12
C LEU A 187 15.78 -5.61 -10.33
N ALA A 188 15.82 -5.49 -9.00
CA ALA A 188 14.64 -5.65 -8.17
C ALA A 188 13.54 -4.65 -8.53
N ILE A 189 13.90 -3.39 -8.79
CA ILE A 189 12.97 -2.35 -9.25
C ILE A 189 12.40 -2.70 -10.64
N ILE A 190 13.22 -3.15 -11.59
CA ILE A 190 12.74 -3.58 -12.92
C ILE A 190 11.70 -4.70 -12.79
N TYR A 191 11.99 -5.73 -11.99
CA TYR A 191 11.05 -6.84 -11.79
C TYR A 191 9.78 -6.39 -11.04
N GLU A 192 9.89 -5.46 -10.08
CA GLU A 192 8.74 -4.88 -9.39
C GLU A 192 7.83 -4.12 -10.36
N LEU A 193 8.39 -3.31 -11.26
CA LEU A 193 7.64 -2.60 -12.32
C LEU A 193 6.95 -3.57 -13.28
N ASN A 194 7.61 -4.68 -13.61
CA ASN A 194 7.05 -5.75 -14.44
C ASN A 194 6.08 -6.67 -13.69
N SER A 195 5.79 -6.39 -12.41
CA SER A 195 4.95 -7.23 -11.53
C SER A 195 5.46 -8.67 -11.31
N ASP A 196 6.73 -8.94 -11.63
CA ASP A 196 7.41 -10.20 -11.27
C ASP A 196 7.94 -10.10 -9.84
N PHE A 197 7.02 -10.24 -8.88
CA PHE A 197 7.34 -10.06 -7.47
C PHE A 197 8.30 -11.13 -6.93
N ILE A 198 8.37 -12.31 -7.57
CA ILE A 198 9.27 -13.40 -7.13
C ILE A 198 10.72 -12.99 -7.40
N ASN A 199 11.02 -12.54 -8.62
CA ASN A 199 12.36 -12.06 -8.95
C ASN A 199 12.69 -10.74 -8.24
N ALA A 200 11.71 -9.84 -8.06
CA ALA A 200 11.91 -8.64 -7.26
C ALA A 200 12.34 -8.96 -5.83
N ILE A 201 11.66 -9.90 -5.16
CA ILE A 201 12.02 -10.37 -3.82
C ILE A 201 13.43 -10.96 -3.81
N LYS A 202 13.77 -11.84 -4.77
CA LYS A 202 15.10 -12.45 -4.88
C LYS A 202 16.20 -11.39 -4.91
N TYR A 203 16.07 -10.37 -5.76
CA TYR A 203 17.10 -9.35 -5.92
C TYR A 203 17.13 -8.34 -4.76
N TYR A 204 15.98 -7.94 -4.21
CA TYR A 204 15.96 -7.14 -2.98
C TYR A 204 16.60 -7.91 -1.80
N SER A 205 16.40 -9.22 -1.68
CA SER A 205 17.08 -10.02 -0.64
C SER A 205 18.61 -10.02 -0.78
N LEU A 206 19.15 -9.97 -2.01
CA LEU A 206 20.59 -9.84 -2.25
C LEU A 206 21.12 -8.44 -1.91
N TYR A 207 20.29 -7.41 -2.12
CA TYR A 207 20.60 -6.02 -1.76
C TYR A 207 20.48 -5.72 -0.25
N PHE A 208 19.75 -6.57 0.48
CA PHE A 208 19.31 -6.35 1.87
C PHE A 208 20.37 -5.80 2.83
N ASN A 209 21.58 -6.33 2.79
CA ASN A 209 22.65 -5.95 3.73
C ASN A 209 23.16 -4.51 3.54
N LYS A 210 22.90 -3.87 2.39
CA LYS A 210 23.36 -2.51 2.12
C LYS A 210 22.43 -1.45 2.64
N ASN A 211 21.13 -1.70 2.60
CA ASN A 211 20.11 -0.78 3.12
C ASN A 211 18.98 -1.56 3.78
N LYS A 212 19.26 -2.07 4.98
CA LYS A 212 18.39 -3.02 5.70
C LYS A 212 16.97 -2.50 5.89
N ILE A 213 16.80 -1.24 6.28
CA ILE A 213 15.49 -0.66 6.64
C ILE A 213 14.65 -0.44 5.38
N GLU A 214 15.19 0.26 4.38
CA GLU A 214 14.45 0.54 3.14
C GLU A 214 14.13 -0.74 2.38
N THR A 215 15.08 -1.67 2.32
CA THR A 215 14.86 -2.98 1.69
C THR A 215 13.83 -3.80 2.45
N SER A 216 13.80 -3.72 3.78
CA SER A 216 12.74 -4.37 4.58
C SER A 216 11.36 -3.81 4.23
N HIS A 217 11.22 -2.50 4.02
CA HIS A 217 9.95 -1.90 3.57
C HIS A 217 9.53 -2.40 2.18
N LYS A 218 10.48 -2.54 1.25
CA LYS A 218 10.20 -3.09 -0.09
C LYS A 218 9.77 -4.55 -0.01
N LEU A 219 10.52 -5.36 0.72
CA LEU A 219 10.25 -6.78 0.89
C LEU A 219 8.90 -7.01 1.60
N SER A 220 8.59 -6.29 2.69
CA SER A 220 7.32 -6.45 3.39
C SER A 220 6.12 -6.20 2.47
N LYS A 221 6.16 -5.14 1.66
CA LYS A 221 5.11 -4.80 0.67
C LYS A 221 4.98 -5.86 -0.41
N LEU A 222 6.09 -6.37 -0.94
CA LEU A 222 6.07 -7.42 -1.96
C LEU A 222 5.48 -8.73 -1.42
N TYR A 223 5.86 -9.13 -0.21
CA TYR A 223 5.27 -10.30 0.44
C TYR A 223 3.77 -10.10 0.72
N CYS A 224 3.32 -8.89 1.08
CA CYS A 224 1.89 -8.57 1.19
C CYS A 224 1.15 -8.74 -0.15
N LYS A 225 1.72 -8.26 -1.26
CA LYS A 225 1.11 -8.43 -2.61
C LYS A 225 0.97 -9.91 -3.01
N LEU A 226 1.83 -10.78 -2.48
CA LEU A 226 1.77 -12.23 -2.66
C LEU A 226 0.91 -12.96 -1.61
N ASN A 227 0.22 -12.23 -0.72
CA ASN A 227 -0.53 -12.77 0.43
C ASN A 227 0.32 -13.64 1.37
N LYS A 228 1.64 -13.43 1.39
CA LYS A 228 2.61 -14.11 2.25
C LYS A 228 2.85 -13.30 3.52
N PHE A 229 1.82 -13.25 4.37
CA PHE A 229 1.79 -12.32 5.50
C PHE A 229 2.81 -12.64 6.60
N GLU A 230 3.16 -13.91 6.82
CA GLU A 230 4.16 -14.28 7.83
C GLU A 230 5.56 -13.77 7.46
N GLU A 231 5.96 -13.90 6.20
CA GLU A 231 7.22 -13.36 5.70
C GLU A 231 7.21 -11.84 5.73
N ALA A 232 6.11 -11.19 5.32
CA ALA A 232 5.96 -9.75 5.44
C ALA A 232 6.14 -9.27 6.88
N ASN A 233 5.55 -9.97 7.86
CA ASN A 233 5.65 -9.65 9.27
C ASN A 233 7.10 -9.69 9.78
N LYS A 234 7.92 -10.64 9.32
CA LYS A 234 9.36 -10.70 9.68
C LYS A 234 10.10 -9.43 9.27
N TYR A 235 9.85 -8.91 8.06
CA TYR A 235 10.47 -7.65 7.61
C TYR A 235 9.91 -6.43 8.33
N TYR A 236 8.61 -6.41 8.64
CA TYR A 236 8.03 -5.35 9.48
C TYR A 236 8.64 -5.30 10.88
N GLN A 237 8.92 -6.43 11.51
CA GLN A 237 9.61 -6.48 12.80
C GLN A 237 11.00 -5.87 12.72
N ILE A 238 11.76 -6.15 11.66
CA ILE A 238 13.08 -5.54 11.43
C ILE A 238 12.99 -4.02 11.36
N ILE A 239 11.98 -3.49 10.65
CA ILE A 239 11.74 -2.03 10.54
C ILE A 239 11.44 -1.44 11.93
N ILE A 240 10.62 -2.09 12.74
CA ILE A 240 10.26 -1.62 14.09
C ILE A 240 11.49 -1.63 15.03
N GLU A 241 12.33 -2.66 14.93
CA GLU A 241 13.54 -2.82 15.76
C GLU A 241 14.63 -1.81 15.41
N HIS A 242 14.81 -1.52 14.12
CA HIS A 242 15.97 -0.77 13.61
C HIS A 242 15.62 0.63 13.07
N GLY A 243 14.34 1.01 13.02
CA GLY A 243 13.88 2.13 12.19
C GLY A 243 12.72 2.96 12.76
N GLN A 244 12.34 3.97 11.96
CA GLN A 244 11.58 5.15 12.33
C GLN A 244 10.18 4.85 12.90
N LYS A 245 9.97 5.23 14.16
CA LYS A 245 8.67 5.27 14.82
C LYS A 245 7.92 6.56 14.46
N ASN A 246 7.31 6.56 13.27
CA ASN A 246 6.56 7.70 12.77
C ASN A 246 5.12 7.31 12.40
N PHE A 247 4.29 8.34 12.18
CA PHE A 247 2.90 8.20 11.77
C PHE A 247 2.69 7.23 10.60
N SER A 248 3.44 7.43 9.50
CA SER A 248 3.28 6.68 8.26
C SER A 248 3.55 5.19 8.44
N LEU A 249 4.59 4.83 9.19
CA LEU A 249 4.88 3.43 9.50
C LEU A 249 3.77 2.81 10.35
N TYR A 250 3.29 3.50 11.38
CA TYR A 250 2.24 2.97 12.25
C TYR A 250 0.93 2.74 11.50
N LEU A 251 0.57 3.66 10.59
CA LEU A 251 -0.60 3.48 9.73
C LEU A 251 -0.42 2.30 8.77
N GLU A 252 0.77 2.15 8.16
CA GLU A 252 1.10 1.01 7.29
C GLU A 252 0.98 -0.33 8.05
N LEU A 253 1.52 -0.39 9.27
CA LEU A 253 1.41 -1.57 10.14
C LEU A 253 -0.03 -1.86 10.55
N ALA A 254 -0.82 -0.83 10.87
CA ALA A 254 -2.22 -1.00 11.25
C ALA A 254 -3.04 -1.64 10.12
N MET A 255 -2.89 -1.13 8.90
CA MET A 255 -3.54 -1.71 7.71
C MET A 255 -3.04 -3.12 7.41
N PHE A 256 -1.75 -3.38 7.60
CA PHE A 256 -1.18 -4.73 7.45
C PHE A 256 -1.80 -5.72 8.44
N TYR A 257 -1.79 -5.39 9.74
CA TYR A 257 -2.34 -6.27 10.78
C TYR A 257 -3.85 -6.42 10.67
N GLN A 258 -4.59 -5.43 10.17
CA GLN A 258 -6.01 -5.58 9.90
C GLN A 258 -6.32 -6.75 8.95
N ASN A 259 -5.41 -7.06 8.02
CA ASN A 259 -5.55 -8.17 7.07
C ASN A 259 -4.86 -9.45 7.55
N TYR A 260 -3.75 -9.34 8.29
CA TYR A 260 -2.99 -10.50 8.78
C TYR A 260 -3.52 -11.06 10.12
N ASN A 261 -3.62 -10.20 11.14
CA ASN A 261 -4.09 -10.53 12.48
C ASN A 261 -4.82 -9.33 13.10
N ILE A 262 -6.14 -9.31 12.95
CA ILE A 262 -6.99 -8.17 13.31
C ILE A 262 -6.87 -7.75 14.78
N TYR A 263 -6.52 -8.68 15.67
CA TYR A 263 -6.35 -8.41 17.11
C TYR A 263 -5.10 -7.59 17.44
N CYS A 264 -4.19 -7.38 16.49
CA CYS A 264 -3.04 -6.50 16.66
C CYS A 264 -3.23 -5.13 15.99
N ALA A 265 -4.26 -4.97 15.15
CA ALA A 265 -4.42 -3.78 14.32
C ALA A 265 -4.72 -2.52 15.14
N ASP A 266 -5.52 -2.65 16.19
CA ASP A 266 -5.94 -1.54 17.05
C ASP A 266 -4.75 -0.87 17.74
N TYR A 267 -3.81 -1.67 18.26
CA TYR A 267 -2.57 -1.17 18.85
C TYR A 267 -1.81 -0.22 17.91
N TYR A 268 -1.65 -0.61 16.64
CA TYR A 268 -0.94 0.22 15.67
C TYR A 268 -1.74 1.43 15.20
N TYR A 269 -3.08 1.32 15.08
CA TYR A 269 -3.93 2.49 14.82
C TYR A 269 -3.84 3.52 15.94
N LEU A 270 -3.82 3.08 17.21
CA LEU A 270 -3.65 3.99 18.36
C LEU A 270 -2.28 4.67 18.37
N LEU A 271 -1.22 3.95 17.99
CA LEU A 271 0.11 4.56 17.81
C LEU A 271 0.11 5.56 16.65
N ALA A 272 -0.54 5.26 15.53
CA ALA A 272 -0.68 6.20 14.42
C ALA A 272 -1.40 7.48 14.89
N ILE A 273 -2.53 7.35 15.58
CA ILE A 273 -3.28 8.49 16.14
C ILE A 273 -2.40 9.34 17.05
N LYS A 274 -1.63 8.72 17.95
CA LYS A 274 -0.72 9.42 18.89
C LYS A 274 0.37 10.22 18.18
N HIS A 275 0.85 9.72 17.04
CA HIS A 275 1.92 10.33 16.25
C HIS A 275 1.39 11.15 15.05
N CYS A 276 0.07 11.35 14.96
CA CYS A 276 -0.57 12.02 13.84
C CYS A 276 -0.11 13.48 13.72
N PRO A 277 0.34 13.94 12.53
CA PRO A 277 0.61 15.35 12.29
C PRO A 277 -0.66 16.19 12.46
N ASN A 278 -0.52 17.42 12.97
CA ASN A 278 -1.66 18.30 13.25
C ASN A 278 -2.52 18.62 12.01
N ASP A 279 -1.90 18.69 10.82
CA ASP A 279 -2.59 19.03 9.57
C ASP A 279 -3.26 17.81 8.88
N TYR A 280 -3.15 16.62 9.49
CA TYR A 280 -3.66 15.39 8.90
C TYR A 280 -5.13 15.14 9.26
N SER A 281 -5.95 14.79 8.28
CA SER A 281 -7.35 14.39 8.51
C SER A 281 -7.43 13.01 9.16
N ILE A 282 -7.55 12.98 10.48
CA ILE A 282 -7.57 11.76 11.29
C ILE A 282 -8.90 10.98 11.23
N GLY A 283 -9.95 11.57 10.66
CA GLY A 283 -11.30 10.98 10.58
C GLY A 283 -11.33 9.57 9.97
N ASN A 284 -10.56 9.35 8.90
CA ASN A 284 -10.46 8.03 8.27
C ASN A 284 -9.79 6.99 9.19
N ILE A 285 -8.79 7.41 9.98
CA ILE A 285 -8.09 6.52 10.92
C ILE A 285 -9.04 6.10 12.04
N TYR A 286 -9.85 7.03 12.56
CA TYR A 286 -10.89 6.70 13.52
C TYR A 286 -11.92 5.74 12.94
N PHE A 287 -12.31 5.93 11.67
CA PHE A 287 -13.24 5.02 10.99
C PHE A 287 -12.66 3.61 10.85
N ASP A 288 -11.39 3.49 10.43
CA ASP A 288 -10.72 2.19 10.28
C ASP A 288 -10.55 1.47 11.63
N LEU A 289 -10.13 2.20 12.67
CA LEU A 289 -10.03 1.68 14.03
C LEU A 289 -11.40 1.25 14.58
N ALA A 290 -12.44 2.05 14.37
CA ALA A 290 -13.80 1.71 14.78
C ALA A 290 -14.29 0.43 14.08
N THR A 291 -13.93 0.25 12.80
CA THR A 291 -14.23 -0.96 12.02
C THR A 291 -13.48 -2.19 12.54
N VAL A 292 -12.24 -2.03 12.97
CA VAL A 292 -11.47 -3.10 13.65
C VAL A 292 -12.21 -3.54 14.91
N TYR A 293 -12.59 -2.60 15.80
CA TYR A 293 -13.35 -2.90 17.01
C TYR A 293 -14.73 -3.50 16.71
N PHE A 294 -15.40 -3.06 15.64
CA PHE A 294 -16.67 -3.63 15.21
C PHE A 294 -16.52 -5.12 14.85
N LYS A 295 -15.52 -5.44 14.02
CA LYS A 295 -15.24 -6.81 13.56
C LYS A 295 -14.79 -7.73 14.71
N THR A 296 -14.06 -7.20 15.69
CA THR A 296 -13.69 -7.93 16.92
C THR A 296 -14.79 -7.93 17.99
N GLN A 297 -15.99 -7.42 17.68
CA GLN A 297 -17.17 -7.38 18.55
C GLN A 297 -16.98 -6.53 19.82
N SER A 298 -15.99 -5.63 19.84
CA SER A 298 -15.76 -4.66 20.91
C SER A 298 -16.64 -3.41 20.68
N TYR A 299 -17.96 -3.60 20.80
CA TYR A 299 -18.96 -2.62 20.36
C TYR A 299 -18.88 -1.25 21.05
N TYR A 300 -18.52 -1.17 22.33
CA TYR A 300 -18.38 0.11 23.04
C TYR A 300 -17.22 0.96 22.51
N GLU A 301 -16.03 0.38 22.30
CA GLU A 301 -14.91 1.10 21.69
C GLU A 301 -15.20 1.43 20.22
N SER A 302 -15.86 0.52 19.50
CA SER A 302 -16.32 0.78 18.14
C SER A 302 -17.23 2.01 18.07
N GLU A 303 -18.24 2.10 18.94
CA GLU A 303 -19.15 3.26 19.01
C GLU A 303 -18.39 4.57 19.25
N LYS A 304 -17.47 4.56 20.21
CA LYS A 304 -16.65 5.71 20.57
C LYS A 304 -15.84 6.24 19.38
N TYR A 305 -15.12 5.37 18.68
CA TYR A 305 -14.30 5.81 17.54
C TYR A 305 -15.13 6.17 16.31
N PHE A 306 -16.28 5.51 16.09
CA PHE A 306 -17.20 5.95 15.05
C PHE A 306 -17.74 7.36 15.33
N LYS A 307 -18.11 7.70 16.57
CA LYS A 307 -18.52 9.07 16.93
C LYS A 307 -17.41 10.09 16.67
N LEU A 308 -16.15 9.74 16.95
CA LEU A 308 -15.00 10.58 16.61
C LEU A 308 -14.86 10.76 15.09
N ALA A 309 -14.99 9.69 14.30
CA ALA A 309 -15.00 9.77 12.84
C ALA A 309 -16.16 10.64 12.31
N CYS A 310 -17.34 10.56 12.92
CA CYS A 310 -18.51 11.38 12.56
C CYS A 310 -18.23 12.88 12.75
N ALA A 311 -17.52 13.27 13.82
CA ALA A 311 -17.11 14.66 14.04
C ALA A 311 -16.17 15.20 12.93
N HIS A 312 -15.56 14.31 12.14
CA HIS A 312 -14.77 14.63 10.95
C HIS A 312 -15.55 14.48 9.64
N ASN A 313 -16.89 14.48 9.68
CA ASN A 313 -17.79 14.41 8.53
C ASN A 313 -17.61 13.16 7.65
N ILE A 314 -17.27 12.01 8.24
CA ILE A 314 -17.22 10.73 7.52
C ILE A 314 -18.66 10.20 7.31
N PRO A 315 -19.20 10.14 6.08
CA PRO A 315 -20.63 9.89 5.85
C PRO A 315 -21.12 8.48 6.20
N SER A 316 -20.25 7.47 6.10
CA SER A 316 -20.57 6.04 6.27
C SER A 316 -20.77 5.60 7.72
N VAL A 317 -20.72 6.52 8.69
CA VAL A 317 -20.67 6.19 10.12
C VAL A 317 -22.04 5.81 10.70
N PHE A 318 -23.13 6.42 10.24
CA PHE A 318 -24.45 6.27 10.88
C PHE A 318 -25.01 4.84 10.80
N GLU A 319 -24.79 4.15 9.68
CA GLU A 319 -25.18 2.74 9.55
C GLU A 319 -24.46 1.87 10.59
N TYR A 320 -23.15 2.04 10.77
CA TYR A 320 -22.40 1.29 11.79
C TYR A 320 -22.85 1.62 13.20
N LEU A 321 -23.06 2.91 13.53
CA LEU A 321 -23.56 3.32 14.85
C LEU A 321 -24.93 2.72 15.15
N GLY A 322 -25.86 2.73 14.18
CA GLY A 322 -27.16 2.10 14.33
C GLY A 322 -27.07 0.58 14.56
N ILE A 323 -26.21 -0.11 13.80
CA ILE A 323 -26.00 -1.56 13.98
C ILE A 323 -25.37 -1.87 15.35
N ILE A 324 -24.41 -1.05 15.80
CA ILE A 324 -23.82 -1.17 17.13
C ILE A 324 -24.89 -1.01 18.21
N CYS A 325 -25.75 0.00 18.10
CA CYS A 325 -26.87 0.20 19.02
C CYS A 325 -27.82 -1.01 19.05
N LEU A 326 -28.13 -1.62 17.89
CA LEU A 326 -28.89 -2.88 17.85
C LEU A 326 -28.18 -4.01 18.63
N LYS A 327 -26.87 -4.18 18.45
CA LYS A 327 -26.08 -5.21 19.17
C LYS A 327 -26.02 -4.97 20.67
N LEU A 328 -26.07 -3.72 21.09
CA LEU A 328 -26.14 -3.31 22.50
C LEU A 328 -27.57 -3.26 23.05
N ASN A 329 -28.59 -3.62 22.26
CA ASN A 329 -30.01 -3.52 22.57
C ASN A 329 -30.50 -2.09 22.90
N ASP A 330 -29.79 -1.05 22.45
CA ASP A 330 -30.22 0.35 22.54
C ASP A 330 -31.06 0.71 21.31
N TYR A 331 -32.29 0.21 21.27
CA TYR A 331 -33.14 0.31 20.09
C TYR A 331 -33.62 1.73 19.78
N LEU A 332 -33.64 2.63 20.77
CA LEU A 332 -34.01 4.04 20.56
C LEU A 332 -32.91 4.79 19.83
N LYS A 333 -31.64 4.64 20.25
CA LYS A 333 -30.53 5.23 19.50
C LYS A 333 -30.34 4.58 18.13
N ALA A 334 -30.59 3.29 18.03
CA ALA A 334 -30.56 2.60 16.73
C ALA A 334 -31.56 3.25 15.75
N GLU A 335 -32.78 3.51 16.20
CA GLU A 335 -33.78 4.24 15.42
C GLU A 335 -33.28 5.62 14.98
N GLU A 336 -32.76 6.44 15.89
CA GLU A 336 -32.23 7.77 15.58
C GLU A 336 -31.18 7.72 14.46
N TYR A 337 -30.18 6.83 14.58
CA TYR A 337 -29.12 6.72 13.60
C TYR A 337 -29.61 6.19 12.24
N PHE A 338 -30.52 5.21 12.23
CA PHE A 338 -31.06 4.71 10.96
C PHE A 338 -31.96 5.71 10.27
N LEU A 339 -32.72 6.53 11.00
CA LEU A 339 -33.50 7.61 10.41
C LEU A 339 -32.60 8.67 9.75
N ILE A 340 -31.49 9.04 10.41
CA ILE A 340 -30.47 9.93 9.81
C ILE A 340 -29.89 9.30 8.53
N GLN A 341 -29.51 8.02 8.59
CA GLN A 341 -28.98 7.29 7.44
C GLN A 341 -29.98 7.28 6.26
N ILE A 342 -31.26 6.99 6.53
CA ILE A 342 -32.31 6.94 5.50
C ILE A 342 -32.54 8.32 4.87
N ASN A 343 -32.51 9.39 5.66
CA ASN A 343 -32.66 10.75 5.15
C ASN A 343 -31.50 11.16 4.24
N ASN A 344 -30.29 10.68 4.51
CA ASN A 344 -29.10 11.01 3.72
C ASN A 344 -28.93 10.10 2.49
N ASN A 345 -29.08 8.78 2.69
CA ASN A 345 -28.92 7.77 1.65
C ASN A 345 -29.79 6.54 1.97
N PRO A 346 -31.05 6.51 1.49
CA PRO A 346 -31.97 5.43 1.77
C PRO A 346 -31.51 4.15 1.05
N THR A 347 -31.26 3.10 1.82
CA THR A 347 -30.94 1.77 1.30
C THR A 347 -31.91 0.73 1.86
N ASP A 348 -32.07 -0.37 1.11
CA ASP A 348 -32.81 -1.56 1.54
C ASP A 348 -32.38 -2.06 2.94
N THR A 349 -31.08 -1.94 3.23
CA THR A 349 -30.42 -2.38 4.46
C THR A 349 -30.74 -1.44 5.62
N SER A 350 -30.75 -0.13 5.38
CA SER A 350 -31.13 0.85 6.41
C SER A 350 -32.59 0.67 6.84
N TYR A 351 -33.51 0.42 5.89
CA TYR A 351 -34.90 0.10 6.21
C TYR A 351 -35.06 -1.22 6.98
N HIS A 352 -34.32 -2.26 6.58
CA HIS A 352 -34.32 -3.54 7.30
C HIS A 352 -33.88 -3.36 8.76
N ASN A 353 -32.76 -2.68 8.98
CA ASN A 353 -32.23 -2.48 10.33
C ASN A 353 -33.12 -1.59 11.19
N LEU A 354 -33.79 -0.59 10.60
CA LEU A 354 -34.81 0.19 11.30
C LEU A 354 -36.03 -0.66 11.68
N GLY A 355 -36.44 -1.59 10.80
CA GLY A 355 -37.46 -2.60 11.12
C GLY A 355 -37.07 -3.46 12.33
N LEU A 356 -35.81 -3.90 12.40
CA LEU A 356 -35.27 -4.63 13.56
C LEU A 356 -35.25 -3.78 14.83
N ALA A 357 -34.91 -2.49 14.72
CA ALA A 357 -34.96 -1.56 15.87
C ALA A 357 -36.38 -1.49 16.45
N TYR A 358 -37.39 -1.26 15.61
CA TYR A 358 -38.78 -1.24 16.08
C TYR A 358 -39.26 -2.59 16.62
N LEU A 359 -38.80 -3.70 16.05
CA LEU A 359 -39.11 -5.02 16.58
C LEU A 359 -38.53 -5.21 17.99
N GLY A 360 -37.30 -4.75 18.23
CA GLY A 360 -36.67 -4.71 19.55
C GLY A 360 -37.40 -3.82 20.55
N GLN A 361 -37.97 -2.71 20.09
CA GLN A 361 -38.88 -1.84 20.87
C GLN A 361 -40.29 -2.44 21.06
N GLN A 362 -40.56 -3.65 20.54
CA GLN A 362 -41.88 -4.30 20.52
C GLN A 362 -42.95 -3.59 19.66
N ASN A 363 -42.55 -2.62 18.83
CA ASN A 363 -43.45 -1.93 17.90
C ASN A 363 -43.58 -2.69 16.58
N LYS A 364 -44.40 -3.76 16.61
CA LYS A 364 -44.60 -4.66 15.46
C LYS A 364 -45.18 -3.96 14.23
N GLU A 365 -45.99 -2.92 14.39
CA GLU A 365 -46.62 -2.22 13.26
C GLU A 365 -45.61 -1.40 12.47
N LEU A 366 -44.75 -0.63 13.15
CA LEU A 366 -43.65 0.08 12.47
C LEU A 366 -42.62 -0.89 11.91
N ALA A 367 -42.30 -1.97 12.63
CA ALA A 367 -41.42 -3.02 12.11
C ALA A 367 -41.93 -3.56 10.77
N LYS A 368 -43.21 -3.93 10.68
CA LYS A 368 -43.83 -4.40 9.42
C LYS A 368 -43.69 -3.37 8.30
N LYS A 369 -43.98 -2.10 8.60
CA LYS A 369 -43.88 -0.99 7.62
C LYS A 369 -42.48 -0.89 7.03
N TYR A 370 -41.44 -0.86 7.87
CA TYR A 370 -40.07 -0.70 7.40
C TYR A 370 -39.49 -1.95 6.73
N PHE A 371 -39.89 -3.15 7.19
CA PHE A 371 -39.55 -4.37 6.44
C PHE A 371 -40.20 -4.41 5.07
N LEU A 372 -41.44 -3.92 4.92
CA LEU A 372 -42.07 -3.81 3.61
C LEU A 372 -41.30 -2.85 2.69
N MET A 373 -40.94 -1.66 3.17
CA MET A 373 -40.11 -0.71 2.40
C MET A 373 -38.76 -1.31 1.97
N SER A 374 -38.16 -2.14 2.83
CA SER A 374 -36.93 -2.87 2.50
C SER A 374 -37.12 -3.94 1.40
N ILE A 375 -38.26 -4.67 1.43
CA ILE A 375 -38.61 -5.66 0.40
C ILE A 375 -38.86 -5.00 -0.94
N GLU A 376 -39.52 -3.84 -0.94
CA GLU A 376 -39.75 -3.05 -2.15
C GLU A 376 -38.44 -2.63 -2.82
N LEU A 377 -37.32 -2.64 -2.10
CA LEU A 377 -35.98 -2.30 -2.56
C LEU A 377 -35.02 -3.50 -2.66
N HIS A 378 -35.53 -4.75 -2.76
CA HIS A 378 -34.76 -5.96 -3.13
C HIS A 378 -34.20 -6.84 -1.97
N LYS A 379 -34.47 -6.59 -0.67
CA LYS A 379 -33.89 -7.41 0.43
C LYS A 379 -34.74 -8.62 0.84
N LEU A 380 -34.22 -9.83 0.61
CA LEU A 380 -34.86 -11.12 0.99
C LEU A 380 -34.96 -11.34 2.51
N ASN A 381 -34.04 -10.81 3.31
CA ASN A 381 -34.03 -11.03 4.77
C ASN A 381 -35.24 -10.38 5.47
N SER A 382 -35.71 -9.23 4.97
CA SER A 382 -36.90 -8.56 5.50
C SER A 382 -38.19 -9.39 5.34
N PHE A 383 -38.25 -10.25 4.32
CA PHE A 383 -39.37 -11.19 4.15
C PHE A 383 -39.41 -12.24 5.25
N ILE A 384 -38.24 -12.74 5.69
CA ILE A 384 -38.14 -13.72 6.77
C ILE A 384 -38.62 -13.09 8.09
N GLU A 385 -38.19 -11.86 8.38
CA GLU A 385 -38.62 -11.12 9.58
C GLU A 385 -40.13 -10.84 9.56
N LEU A 386 -40.68 -10.42 8.42
CA LEU A 386 -42.14 -10.27 8.27
C LEU A 386 -42.88 -11.60 8.47
N LYS A 387 -42.39 -12.69 7.90
CA LYS A 387 -42.96 -14.02 8.08
C LYS A 387 -42.97 -14.46 9.55
N SER A 388 -41.89 -14.18 10.28
CA SER A 388 -41.81 -14.38 11.74
C SER A 388 -42.86 -13.53 12.49
N ILE A 389 -43.04 -12.26 12.13
CA ILE A 389 -44.04 -11.39 12.78
C ILE A 389 -45.47 -11.92 12.58
N PHE A 390 -45.80 -12.37 11.37
CA PHE A 390 -47.14 -12.88 11.06
C PHE A 390 -47.40 -14.30 11.58
N ASN A 391 -46.34 -15.12 11.74
CA ASN A 391 -46.39 -16.53 12.15
C ASN A 391 -47.37 -17.39 11.33
N ASN A 392 -47.76 -16.94 10.14
CA ASN A 392 -48.74 -17.60 9.28
C ASN A 392 -48.63 -17.09 7.83
N ASP A 393 -48.28 -17.99 6.91
CA ASP A 393 -48.11 -17.68 5.48
C ASP A 393 -49.39 -17.12 4.83
N LEU A 394 -50.57 -17.54 5.28
CA LEU A 394 -51.84 -17.04 4.75
C LEU A 394 -52.08 -15.59 5.19
N LYS A 395 -51.79 -15.25 6.44
CA LYS A 395 -51.92 -13.87 6.92
C LYS A 395 -50.93 -12.95 6.21
N LEU A 396 -49.69 -13.41 6.02
CA LEU A 396 -48.68 -12.67 5.26
C LEU A 396 -49.06 -12.52 3.77
N TYR A 397 -49.62 -13.57 3.15
CA TYR A 397 -50.11 -13.49 1.76
C TYR A 397 -51.17 -12.40 1.63
N ILE A 398 -52.17 -12.38 2.53
CA ILE A 398 -53.25 -11.39 2.48
C ILE A 398 -52.71 -9.98 2.71
N TYR A 399 -51.73 -9.82 3.62
CA TYR A 399 -51.04 -8.55 3.81
C TYR A 399 -50.42 -8.04 2.51
N PHE A 400 -49.66 -8.88 1.79
CA PHE A 400 -49.09 -8.51 0.50
C PHE A 400 -50.15 -8.32 -0.59
N ASP A 401 -51.20 -9.15 -0.63
CA ASP A 401 -52.24 -9.09 -1.65
C ASP A 401 -53.10 -7.82 -1.54
N ASN A 402 -53.22 -7.25 -0.35
CA ASN A 402 -53.92 -5.99 -0.10
C ASN A 402 -53.12 -4.73 -0.48
N ILE A 403 -51.85 -4.87 -0.86
CA ILE A 403 -51.04 -3.73 -1.32
C ILE A 403 -51.53 -3.29 -2.69
N LYS A 404 -51.90 -2.01 -2.84
CA LYS A 404 -52.44 -1.47 -4.10
C LYS A 404 -51.40 -1.46 -5.23
N ASN A 405 -50.21 -0.94 -4.95
CA ASN A 405 -49.14 -0.76 -5.93
C ASN A 405 -48.02 -1.78 -5.69
N LYS A 406 -48.24 -3.03 -6.13
CA LYS A 406 -47.25 -4.11 -5.98
C LYS A 406 -46.14 -3.96 -7.03
N ASN A 407 -44.90 -3.80 -6.58
CA ASN A 407 -43.76 -3.86 -7.48
C ASN A 407 -43.34 -5.32 -7.78
N LEU A 408 -42.31 -5.50 -8.60
CA LEU A 408 -41.80 -6.82 -8.99
C LEU A 408 -41.48 -7.69 -7.76
N PHE A 409 -40.76 -7.15 -6.78
CA PHE A 409 -40.33 -7.90 -5.60
C PHE A 409 -41.50 -8.32 -4.70
N ILE A 410 -42.53 -7.49 -4.56
CA ILE A 410 -43.74 -7.89 -3.84
C ILE A 410 -44.42 -9.05 -4.58
N ASN A 411 -44.53 -8.99 -5.90
CA ASN A 411 -45.14 -10.06 -6.70
C ASN A 411 -44.34 -11.37 -6.63
N GLU A 412 -43.02 -11.31 -6.60
CA GLU A 412 -42.15 -12.48 -6.37
C GLU A 412 -42.42 -13.11 -4.99
N ASN A 413 -42.51 -12.31 -3.93
CA ASN A 413 -42.82 -12.79 -2.58
C ASN A 413 -44.24 -13.38 -2.48
N ILE A 414 -45.23 -12.79 -3.15
CA ILE A 414 -46.58 -13.38 -3.28
C ILE A 414 -46.48 -14.75 -3.97
N SER A 415 -45.69 -14.85 -5.05
CA SER A 415 -45.52 -16.10 -5.80
C SER A 415 -44.83 -17.19 -4.97
N LEU A 416 -43.91 -16.81 -4.08
CA LEU A 416 -43.32 -17.71 -3.08
C LEU A 416 -44.36 -18.22 -2.07
N LEU A 417 -45.21 -17.34 -1.55
CA LEU A 417 -46.28 -17.71 -0.61
C LEU A 417 -47.35 -18.61 -1.26
N MET A 418 -47.62 -18.42 -2.56
CA MET A 418 -48.54 -19.25 -3.34
C MET A 418 -48.13 -20.73 -3.44
N LYS A 419 -46.87 -21.07 -3.13
CA LYS A 419 -46.44 -22.48 -3.02
C LYS A 419 -47.04 -23.18 -1.80
N ASN A 420 -47.49 -22.44 -0.79
CA ASN A 420 -48.16 -23.00 0.37
C ASN A 420 -49.60 -23.43 0.00
N LYS A 421 -49.93 -24.71 0.23
CA LYS A 421 -51.23 -25.29 -0.10
C LYS A 421 -52.40 -24.54 0.53
N LYS A 422 -52.27 -24.03 1.77
CA LYS A 422 -53.33 -23.27 2.44
C LYS A 422 -53.62 -21.95 1.72
N VAL A 423 -52.57 -21.26 1.27
CA VAL A 423 -52.67 -20.01 0.50
C VAL A 423 -53.35 -20.26 -0.85
N LEU A 424 -52.92 -21.30 -1.57
CA LEU A 424 -53.51 -21.66 -2.86
C LEU A 424 -54.99 -22.01 -2.74
N ILE A 425 -55.39 -22.80 -1.74
CA ILE A 425 -56.79 -23.15 -1.48
C ILE A 425 -57.61 -21.89 -1.18
N TYR A 426 -57.10 -21.01 -0.32
CA TYR A 426 -57.77 -19.76 0.01
C TYR A 426 -58.03 -18.92 -1.24
N LYS A 427 -57.00 -18.70 -2.06
CA LYS A 427 -57.11 -17.91 -3.29
C LYS A 427 -58.15 -18.47 -4.26
N ASN A 428 -58.13 -19.78 -4.50
CA ASN A 428 -59.08 -20.43 -5.41
C ASN A 428 -60.52 -20.37 -4.89
N LYS A 429 -60.72 -20.52 -3.58
CA LYS A 429 -62.06 -20.40 -2.98
C LYS A 429 -62.56 -18.95 -3.02
N LEU A 430 -61.67 -17.99 -2.74
CA LEU A 430 -62.01 -16.57 -2.80
C LEU A 430 -62.38 -16.13 -4.22
N SER A 431 -61.61 -16.53 -5.23
CA SER A 431 -61.92 -16.21 -6.64
C SER A 431 -63.27 -16.76 -7.06
N TYR A 432 -63.57 -18.02 -6.70
CA TYR A 432 -64.87 -18.64 -6.98
C TYR A 432 -66.02 -17.88 -6.29
N SER A 433 -65.85 -17.51 -5.02
CA SER A 433 -66.88 -16.75 -4.29
C SER A 433 -67.10 -15.35 -4.87
N ILE A 434 -66.05 -14.68 -5.35
CA ILE A 434 -66.17 -13.38 -6.03
C ILE A 434 -66.92 -13.54 -7.35
N GLU A 435 -66.56 -14.51 -8.18
CA GLU A 435 -67.20 -14.77 -9.49
C GLU A 435 -68.70 -15.06 -9.36
N LYS A 436 -69.11 -15.75 -8.29
CA LYS A 436 -70.51 -16.07 -8.01
C LYS A 436 -71.24 -14.99 -7.22
N ASN A 437 -70.54 -13.93 -6.81
CA ASN A 437 -71.04 -12.91 -5.90
C ASN A 437 -71.65 -13.54 -4.61
N ASN A 438 -70.98 -14.57 -4.09
CA ASN A 438 -71.42 -15.33 -2.92
C ASN A 438 -71.17 -14.50 -1.66
N THR A 439 -72.19 -13.76 -1.21
CA THR A 439 -72.17 -13.04 0.05
C THR A 439 -72.98 -13.77 1.11
N ASP A 440 -72.48 -13.82 2.33
CA ASP A 440 -73.19 -14.42 3.46
C ASP A 440 -72.88 -13.67 4.76
N TYR A 441 -73.74 -13.84 5.76
CA TYR A 441 -73.56 -13.26 7.08
C TYR A 441 -72.42 -13.97 7.83
N CYS A 442 -71.41 -13.22 8.27
CA CYS A 442 -70.31 -13.80 9.01
C CYS A 442 -70.59 -13.81 10.52
N PRO A 443 -70.51 -14.96 11.20
CA PRO A 443 -70.75 -15.05 12.64
C PRO A 443 -69.62 -14.44 13.49
N ILE A 444 -68.47 -14.13 12.89
CA ILE A 444 -67.29 -13.61 13.60
C ILE A 444 -67.29 -12.10 13.64
N CYS A 445 -67.54 -11.44 12.50
CA CYS A 445 -67.54 -9.98 12.41
C CYS A 445 -68.93 -9.36 12.31
N PHE A 446 -69.99 -10.19 12.24
CA PHE A 446 -71.39 -9.76 12.15
C PHE A 446 -71.73 -8.90 10.91
N ASP A 447 -70.92 -9.01 9.85
CA ASP A 447 -71.15 -8.33 8.56
C ASP A 447 -71.53 -9.32 7.46
N THR A 448 -72.34 -8.86 6.50
CA THR A 448 -72.59 -9.56 5.24
C THR A 448 -71.54 -9.17 4.21
N LYS A 449 -70.67 -10.12 3.87
CA LYS A 449 -69.53 -9.93 2.94
C LYS A 449 -69.35 -11.17 2.08
N ILE A 450 -68.46 -11.10 1.09
CA ILE A 450 -68.06 -12.28 0.29
C ILE A 450 -67.60 -13.40 1.24
N SER A 451 -68.20 -14.57 1.10
CA SER A 451 -68.03 -15.70 2.02
C SER A 451 -67.29 -16.86 1.35
N ILE A 452 -66.43 -17.50 2.13
CA ILE A 452 -65.65 -18.67 1.75
C ILE A 452 -66.28 -19.90 2.39
N MET A 453 -66.58 -20.92 1.58
CA MET A 453 -67.10 -22.19 2.06
C MET A 453 -65.99 -23.06 2.68
N LEU A 454 -66.20 -23.48 3.92
CA LEU A 454 -65.36 -24.42 4.66
C LEU A 454 -65.66 -25.85 4.24
N ASN A 455 -64.76 -26.79 4.58
CA ASN A 455 -64.92 -28.19 4.21
C ASN A 455 -66.12 -28.88 4.89
N CYS A 456 -66.63 -28.31 5.99
CA CYS A 456 -67.84 -28.77 6.68
C CYS A 456 -69.14 -28.17 6.12
N GLY A 457 -69.09 -27.43 5.00
CA GLY A 457 -70.25 -26.80 4.36
C GLY A 457 -70.61 -25.41 4.89
N HIS A 458 -70.14 -25.03 6.10
CA HIS A 458 -70.35 -23.70 6.65
C HIS A 458 -69.55 -22.62 5.91
N THR A 459 -70.03 -21.38 5.94
CA THR A 459 -69.44 -20.21 5.29
C THR A 459 -68.87 -19.24 6.32
N ILE A 460 -67.72 -18.62 6.01
CA ILE A 460 -67.11 -17.53 6.81
C ILE A 460 -66.61 -16.46 5.85
N CYS A 461 -66.70 -15.17 6.20
CA CYS A 461 -66.21 -14.11 5.31
C CYS A 461 -64.70 -14.24 5.04
N PHE A 462 -64.27 -13.77 3.88
CA PHE A 462 -62.87 -13.88 3.45
C PHE A 462 -61.87 -13.18 4.39
N GLU A 463 -62.31 -12.17 5.13
CA GLU A 463 -61.50 -11.41 6.10
C GLU A 463 -61.31 -12.19 7.42
N CYS A 464 -62.31 -12.95 7.86
CA CYS A 464 -62.23 -13.73 9.09
C CYS A 464 -61.62 -15.13 8.89
N PHE A 465 -61.71 -15.68 7.67
CA PHE A 465 -61.11 -16.97 7.30
C PHE A 465 -59.65 -17.16 7.77
N PRO A 466 -58.73 -16.19 7.63
CA PRO A 466 -57.31 -16.36 7.98
C PRO A 466 -57.05 -16.45 9.49
N ASN A 467 -58.04 -16.10 10.31
CA ASN A 467 -57.97 -16.18 11.76
C ASN A 467 -58.53 -17.51 12.32
N LEU A 468 -58.93 -18.45 11.44
CA LEU A 468 -59.39 -19.77 11.85
C LEU A 468 -58.22 -20.73 12.05
N ASP A 469 -58.15 -21.40 13.21
CA ASP A 469 -57.16 -22.47 13.46
C ASP A 469 -57.63 -23.82 12.87
N ASP A 470 -57.97 -23.84 11.58
CA ASP A 470 -58.48 -25.01 10.83
C ASP A 470 -59.81 -25.61 11.33
N LYS A 471 -60.38 -25.09 12.42
CA LYS A 471 -61.68 -25.50 12.98
C LYS A 471 -62.74 -24.47 12.69
N CYS A 472 -63.84 -24.89 12.06
CA CYS A 472 -65.02 -24.07 11.80
C CYS A 472 -65.63 -23.53 13.11
N TYR A 473 -65.98 -22.24 13.14
CA TYR A 473 -66.66 -21.60 14.28
C TYR A 473 -67.92 -22.38 14.70
N TYR A 474 -68.82 -22.65 13.74
CA TYR A 474 -70.06 -23.40 13.97
C TYR A 474 -69.83 -24.83 14.49
N CYS A 475 -68.76 -25.50 14.04
CA CYS A 475 -68.47 -26.86 14.49
C CYS A 475 -67.79 -26.89 15.87
N ARG A 476 -67.24 -25.77 16.37
CA ARG A 476 -66.67 -25.70 17.72
C ARG A 476 -67.76 -25.66 18.80
N GLU A 477 -68.88 -24.99 18.54
CA GLU A 477 -69.99 -24.85 19.50
C GLU A 477 -70.79 -26.14 19.73
N HIS A 478 -70.61 -27.18 18.90
CA HIS A 478 -71.28 -28.48 19.08
C HIS A 478 -70.50 -29.50 19.93
N PHE A 479 -69.35 -29.12 20.51
CA PHE A 479 -68.50 -29.99 21.34
C PHE A 479 -68.22 -29.44 22.76
N ILE A 480 -69.02 -28.49 23.22
CA ILE A 480 -69.13 -28.09 24.64
C ILE A 480 -70.51 -28.57 25.12
#